data_AF-A0A7J8Y0G4-F1
#
_entry.id   AF-A0A7J8Y0G4-F1
#
_cell.length_a   1.000
_cell.length_b   1.000
_cell.length_c   1.000
_cell.angle_alpha   90.00
_cell.angle_beta   90.00
_cell.angle_gamma   90.00
#
_symmetry.space_group_name_H-M   'P 1'
#
loop_
_entity.id
_entity.type
_entity.pdbx_description
1 polymer ?
#
loop_
_entity_poly.entity_id
_entity_poly.type
_entity_poly.pdbx_seq_one_letter_code
_entity_poly.pdbx_strand_id
1 'polypeptide(L)'
;MADEDVVLLDFWPSPFGMRVRIALAEKEIKYEYKEEDLRNKSDLLLKMNPIHKKIPVLIHNGKPVCESLVQVQYINEIWPHKSPLLPTDPYQRAIARFWGDFVDKK
;
A
#
# COMPACT_ATOMS: atom_id res chain seq x y z
N MET A 1 -20.04 6.45 -11.51
CA MET A 1 -19.14 5.51 -10.82
C MET A 1 -18.90 6.17 -9.48
N ALA A 2 -19.20 5.49 -8.37
CA ALA A 2 -19.01 6.12 -7.05
C ALA A 2 -17.55 6.55 -6.94
N ASP A 3 -17.30 7.78 -6.47
CA ASP A 3 -15.94 8.22 -6.17
C ASP A 3 -15.38 7.25 -5.11
N GLU A 4 -14.39 6.44 -5.50
CA GLU A 4 -13.73 5.51 -4.58
C GLU A 4 -12.90 6.33 -3.60
N ASP A 5 -13.17 6.17 -2.30
CA ASP A 5 -12.43 6.87 -1.25
C ASP A 5 -11.16 6.09 -0.93
N VAL A 6 -10.02 6.65 -1.31
CA VAL A 6 -8.69 6.08 -1.09
C VAL A 6 -7.88 7.06 -0.25
N VAL A 7 -7.48 6.62 0.93
CA VAL A 7 -6.63 7.39 1.86
C VAL A 7 -5.36 6.59 2.14
N LEU A 8 -4.21 7.24 2.11
CA LEU A 8 -2.93 6.63 2.47
C LEU A 8 -2.37 7.34 3.70
N LEU A 9 -2.31 6.62 4.83
CA LEU A 9 -1.55 7.05 6.00
C LEU A 9 -0.09 6.68 5.78
N ASP A 10 0.80 7.66 5.73
CA ASP A 10 2.21 7.45 5.43
C ASP A 10 3.11 8.51 6.08
N PHE A 11 4.42 8.30 6.00
CA PHE A 11 5.44 9.23 6.46
C PHE A 11 6.38 9.51 5.28
N TRP A 12 6.63 10.76 4.93
CA TRP A 12 7.27 11.12 3.65
C TRP A 12 8.60 10.40 3.33
N PRO A 13 9.51 10.10 4.29
CA PRO A 13 10.78 9.44 4.01
C PRO A 13 10.67 7.91 4.07
N SER A 14 9.48 7.34 4.33
CA SER A 14 9.28 5.90 4.45
C SER A 14 9.46 5.20 3.09
N PRO A 15 10.44 4.27 2.96
CA PRO A 15 10.58 3.49 1.73
C PRO A 15 9.41 2.52 1.53
N PHE A 16 8.80 2.03 2.62
CA PHE A 16 7.62 1.17 2.56
C PHE A 16 6.40 1.93 2.04
N GLY A 17 6.24 3.18 2.48
CA GLY A 17 5.22 4.09 1.97
C GLY A 17 5.40 4.45 0.51
N MET A 18 6.66 4.69 0.11
CA MET A 18 7.00 4.99 -1.28
C MET A 18 6.55 3.89 -2.25
N ARG A 19 6.64 2.60 -1.87
CA ARG A 19 6.11 1.49 -2.69
C ARG A 19 4.63 1.68 -3.05
N VAL A 20 3.83 2.09 -2.07
CA VAL A 20 2.39 2.25 -2.20
C VAL A 20 2.07 3.50 -3.01
N ARG A 21 2.79 4.59 -2.76
CA ARG A 21 2.69 5.82 -3.57
C ARG A 21 2.99 5.55 -5.04
N ILE A 22 4.04 4.80 -5.34
CA ILE A 22 4.39 4.39 -6.72
C ILE A 22 3.28 3.50 -7.29
N ALA A 23 2.81 2.48 -6.57
CA ALA A 23 1.75 1.60 -7.03
C ALA A 23 0.45 2.35 -7.37
N LEU A 24 0.04 3.30 -6.52
CA LEU A 24 -1.12 4.16 -6.79
C LEU A 24 -0.89 5.08 -8.00
N ALA A 25 0.32 5.63 -8.15
CA ALA A 25 0.69 6.48 -9.29
C ALA A 25 0.70 5.71 -10.62
N GLU A 26 1.27 4.50 -10.64
CA GLU A 26 1.25 3.60 -11.81
C GLU A 26 -0.17 3.20 -12.24
N LYS A 27 -1.09 3.15 -11.27
CA LYS A 27 -2.52 2.94 -11.52
C LYS A 27 -3.29 4.26 -11.69
N GLU A 28 -2.63 5.40 -11.66
CA GLU A 28 -3.20 6.75 -11.69
C GLU A 28 -4.45 6.89 -10.79
N ILE A 29 -4.39 6.30 -9.61
CA ILE A 29 -5.45 6.37 -8.60
C ILE A 29 -5.25 7.66 -7.82
N LYS A 30 -6.31 8.48 -7.76
CA LYS A 30 -6.33 9.64 -6.88
C LYS A 30 -6.56 9.15 -5.46
N TYR A 31 -5.80 9.70 -4.52
CA TYR A 31 -5.92 9.36 -3.11
C TYR A 31 -5.58 10.58 -2.24
N GLU A 32 -6.13 10.59 -1.02
CA GLU A 32 -5.75 11.54 0.01
C GLU A 32 -4.49 11.04 0.73
N TYR A 33 -3.41 11.80 0.69
CA TYR A 33 -2.20 11.52 1.47
C TYR A 33 -2.32 12.15 2.86
N LYS A 34 -2.20 11.35 3.92
CA LYS A 34 -2.16 11.83 5.32
C LYS A 34 -0.79 11.52 5.92
N GLU A 35 -0.04 12.59 6.20
CA GLU A 35 1.24 12.51 6.89
C GLU A 35 1.03 12.08 8.34
N GLU A 36 1.79 11.09 8.80
CA GLU A 36 1.78 10.58 10.17
C GLU A 36 3.04 10.99 10.93
N ASP A 37 2.86 11.49 12.15
CA ASP A 37 3.97 11.62 13.10
C ASP A 37 4.18 10.29 13.85
N LEU A 38 5.28 9.60 13.54
CA LEU A 38 5.58 8.30 14.14
C LEU A 38 5.92 8.37 15.64
N ARG A 39 6.23 9.55 16.18
CA ARG A 39 6.44 9.78 17.61
C ARG A 39 5.12 9.99 18.34
N ASN A 40 4.12 10.56 17.67
CA ASN A 40 2.79 10.82 18.21
C ASN A 40 1.73 10.31 17.22
N LYS A 41 1.50 9.00 17.23
CA LYS A 41 0.65 8.30 16.27
C LYS A 41 -0.80 8.79 16.35
N SER A 42 -1.41 9.06 15.20
CA SER A 42 -2.80 9.50 15.17
C SER A 42 -3.77 8.42 15.66
N ASP A 43 -4.92 8.84 16.20
CA ASP A 43 -6.01 7.90 16.55
C ASP A 43 -6.48 7.10 15.33
N LEU A 44 -6.41 7.71 14.14
CA LEU A 44 -6.76 7.05 12.89
C LEU A 44 -5.80 5.89 12.58
N LEU A 45 -4.49 6.11 12.72
CA LEU A 45 -3.48 5.06 12.53
C LEU A 45 -3.68 3.92 13.55
N LEU A 46 -3.90 4.27 14.82
CA LEU A 46 -4.12 3.28 15.88
C LEU A 46 -5.40 2.47 15.66
N LYS A 47 -6.45 3.08 15.11
CA LYS A 47 -7.70 2.41 14.75
C LYS A 47 -7.56 1.51 13.52
N MET A 48 -6.83 1.98 12.50
CA MET A 48 -6.74 1.29 11.20
C MET A 48 -5.67 0.20 11.16
N ASN A 49 -4.63 0.28 12.01
CA ASN A 49 -3.63 -0.76 12.20
C ASN A 49 -3.37 -1.00 13.71
N PRO A 50 -4.32 -1.60 14.44
CA PRO A 50 -4.20 -1.77 15.89
C PRO A 50 -3.10 -2.78 16.29
N ILE A 51 -2.75 -3.70 15.39
CA ILE A 51 -1.79 -4.78 15.66
C ILE A 51 -0.35 -4.26 15.60
N HIS A 52 0.07 -3.68 14.46
CA HIS A 52 1.45 -3.23 14.28
C HIS A 52 1.63 -1.74 14.57
N LYS A 53 0.56 -0.93 14.43
CA LYS A 53 0.60 0.52 14.60
C LYS A 53 1.69 1.16 13.72
N LYS A 54 1.85 0.65 12.50
CA LYS A 54 2.87 1.08 11.53
C LYS A 54 2.21 1.64 10.28
N ILE A 55 2.93 2.53 9.61
CA ILE A 55 2.68 2.97 8.24
C ILE A 55 3.46 2.09 7.24
N PRO A 56 3.08 2.06 5.96
CA PRO A 56 1.86 2.65 5.38
C PRO A 56 0.58 1.91 5.79
N VAL A 57 -0.54 2.62 5.79
CA VAL A 57 -1.89 2.03 5.85
C VAL A 57 -2.73 2.58 4.71
N LEU A 58 -3.12 1.71 3.79
CA LEU A 58 -4.04 2.05 2.70
C LEU A 58 -5.46 1.82 3.19
N ILE A 59 -6.30 2.86 3.18
CA ILE A 59 -7.71 2.77 3.54
C ILE A 59 -8.49 2.93 2.24
N HIS A 60 -9.19 1.87 1.82
CA HIS A 60 -10.03 1.89 0.63
C HIS A 60 -11.48 1.67 1.04
N ASN A 61 -12.34 2.66 0.80
CA ASN A 61 -13.75 2.67 1.21
C ASN A 61 -13.93 2.33 2.70
N GLY A 62 -13.12 2.98 3.54
CA GLY A 62 -13.11 2.79 5.00
C GLY A 62 -12.49 1.47 5.49
N LYS A 63 -11.98 0.61 4.61
CA LYS A 63 -11.37 -0.69 4.97
C LYS A 63 -9.84 -0.59 4.91
N PRO A 64 -9.12 -0.87 6.01
CA PRO A 64 -7.67 -0.78 6.03
C PRO A 64 -7.00 -2.02 5.43
N VAL A 65 -5.92 -1.80 4.69
CA VAL A 65 -4.97 -2.79 4.20
C VAL A 65 -3.59 -2.40 4.74
N CYS A 66 -2.94 -3.32 5.45
CA CYS A 66 -1.63 -3.11 6.08
C CYS A 66 -0.53 -3.87 5.32
N GLU A 67 0.73 -3.57 5.63
CA GLU A 67 1.94 -4.13 5.01
C GLU A 67 2.15 -3.71 3.53
N SER A 68 3.27 -3.03 3.25
CA SER A 68 3.48 -2.39 1.94
C SER A 68 3.40 -3.36 0.75
N LEU A 69 4.00 -4.55 0.83
CA LEU A 69 3.95 -5.55 -0.26
C LEU A 69 2.56 -6.17 -0.43
N VAL A 70 1.76 -6.24 0.64
CA VAL A 70 0.36 -6.68 0.58
C VAL A 70 -0.50 -5.60 -0.07
N GLN A 71 -0.26 -4.33 0.26
CA GLN A 71 -0.94 -3.19 -0.36
C GLN A 71 -0.64 -3.07 -1.86
N VAL A 72 0.60 -3.29 -2.29
CA VAL A 72 0.96 -3.31 -3.72
C VAL A 72 0.20 -4.42 -4.47
N GLN A 73 0.08 -5.61 -3.87
CA GLN A 73 -0.72 -6.70 -4.43
C GLN A 73 -2.21 -6.35 -4.51
N TYR A 74 -2.76 -5.80 -3.43
CA TYR A 74 -4.14 -5.33 -3.38
C TYR A 74 -4.43 -4.30 -4.48
N ILE A 75 -3.57 -3.29 -4.62
CA ILE A 75 -3.68 -2.27 -5.68
C ILE A 75 -3.64 -2.91 -7.08
N ASN A 76 -2.77 -3.90 -7.29
CA ASN A 76 -2.69 -4.59 -8.57
C ASN A 76 -3.98 -5.37 -8.90
N GLU A 77 -4.63 -5.96 -7.90
CA GLU A 77 -5.82 -6.80 -8.06
C GLU A 77 -7.12 -5.98 -8.18
N ILE A 78 -7.24 -4.88 -7.45
CA ILE A 78 -8.44 -4.02 -7.48
C ILE A 78 -8.51 -3.16 -8.74
N TRP A 79 -7.37 -2.70 -9.25
CA TRP A 79 -7.29 -1.90 -10.48
C TRP A 79 -6.52 -2.65 -11.58
N PRO A 80 -7.07 -3.77 -12.12
CA PRO A 80 -6.37 -4.64 -13.06
C PRO A 80 -6.27 -4.06 -14.48
N HIS A 81 -7.08 -3.06 -14.81
CA HIS A 81 -7.21 -2.50 -16.17
C HIS A 81 -6.04 -1.61 -16.60
N LYS A 82 -5.15 -1.25 -15.68
CA LYS A 82 -3.94 -0.47 -15.95
C LYS A 82 -2.70 -1.33 -15.72
N SER A 83 -1.55 -0.91 -16.25
CA SER A 83 -0.26 -1.62 -16.25
C SER A 83 -0.10 -2.61 -15.07
N PRO A 84 0.11 -3.91 -15.34
CA PRO A 84 0.22 -4.91 -14.28
C PRO A 84 1.52 -4.71 -13.49
N LEU A 85 1.39 -4.51 -12.18
CA LEU A 85 2.53 -4.37 -11.27
C LEU A 85 3.22 -5.72 -11.02
N LEU A 86 2.49 -6.82 -11.23
CA LEU A 86 2.98 -8.18 -11.07
C LEU A 86 2.76 -8.99 -12.34
N PRO A 87 3.66 -9.95 -12.64
CA PRO A 87 3.48 -10.88 -13.73
C PRO A 87 2.17 -11.68 -13.61
N THR A 88 1.55 -11.97 -14.75
CA THR A 88 0.37 -12.85 -14.83
C THR A 88 0.75 -14.33 -14.74
N ASP A 89 1.93 -14.70 -15.22
CA ASP A 89 2.49 -16.04 -15.06
C ASP A 89 2.72 -16.37 -13.56
N PRO A 90 2.20 -17.51 -13.04
CA PRO A 90 2.33 -17.85 -11.62
C PRO A 90 3.77 -18.00 -11.13
N TYR A 91 4.66 -18.56 -11.95
CA TYR A 91 6.05 -18.78 -11.56
C TYR A 91 6.80 -17.44 -11.49
N GLN A 92 6.68 -16.60 -12.52
CA GLN A 92 7.27 -15.26 -12.51
C GLN A 92 6.72 -14.39 -11.37
N ARG A 93 5.43 -14.49 -11.05
CA ARG A 93 4.83 -13.80 -9.90
C ARG A 93 5.41 -14.29 -8.57
N ALA A 94 5.68 -15.59 -8.43
CA ALA A 94 6.34 -16.13 -7.26
C ALA A 94 7.79 -15.61 -7.13
N ILE A 95 8.54 -15.52 -8.24
CA ILE A 95 9.88 -14.94 -8.25
C ILE A 95 9.87 -13.45 -7.87
N ALA A 96 8.92 -12.67 -8.38
CA ALA A 96 8.76 -11.27 -8.00
C ALA A 96 8.46 -11.12 -6.49
N ARG A 97 7.57 -11.96 -5.95
CA ARG A 97 7.25 -11.99 -4.52
C ARG A 97 8.47 -12.37 -3.67
N PHE A 98 9.26 -13.35 -4.11
CA PHE A 98 10.49 -13.76 -3.43
C PHE A 98 11.47 -12.60 -3.33
N TRP A 99 11.73 -11.89 -4.42
CA TRP A 99 12.67 -10.76 -4.40
C TRP A 99 12.15 -9.58 -3.55
N GLY A 100 10.84 -9.33 -3.55
CA GLY A 100 10.23 -8.36 -2.65
C GLY A 100 10.44 -8.70 -1.18
N ASP A 101 10.16 -9.95 -0.79
CA ASP A 101 10.39 -10.46 0.57
C ASP A 101 11.87 -10.45 0.97
N PHE A 102 12.77 -10.78 0.04
CA PHE A 102 14.22 -10.72 0.26
C PHE A 102 14.69 -9.30 0.60
N VAL A 103 14.16 -8.27 -0.08
CA VAL A 103 14.49 -6.86 0.20
C VAL A 103 14.02 -6.43 1.60
N ASP A 104 12.89 -6.96 2.09
CA ASP A 104 12.39 -6.63 3.43
C ASP A 104 13.20 -7.27 4.57
N LYS A 105 13.87 -8.39 4.28
CA LYS A 105 14.60 -9.20 5.27
C LYS A 105 16.10 -8.93 5.31
N LYS A 106 16.62 -8.08 4.43
CA LYS A 106 18.05 -7.78 4.32
C LYS A 106 18.38 -6.43 4.93
#